data_AF-A0A7Y3AU23-F1
#
_entry.id   AF-A0A7Y3AU23-F1
#
_cell.length_a   1.000
_cell.length_b   1.000
_cell.length_c   1.000
_cell.angle_alpha   90.00
_cell.angle_beta   90.00
_cell.angle_gamma   90.00
#
_symmetry.space_group_name_H-M   'P 1'
#
loop_
_entity.id
_entity.type
_entity.pdbx_description
1 polymer ?
#
loop_
_entity_poly.entity_id
_entity_poly.type
_entity_poly.pdbx_seq_one_letter_code
_entity_poly.pdbx_strand_id
1 'polypeptide(L)'
;MEYNRREASYIRASEQVKAIKEFYVSIILYFIIIPILIWINYQTTSFPWAIFPALGWGFGLVVTGMAAHGINPLWGKEWERKKIQELLNKEGF
;
A
#
# COMPACT_ATOMS: atom_id res chain seq x y z
N MET A 1 6.08 7.88 30.99
CA MET A 1 6.68 8.70 29.91
C MET A 1 7.53 7.86 28.93
N GLU A 2 8.35 6.90 29.40
CA GLU A 2 9.18 6.07 28.49
C GLU A 2 8.44 4.90 27.83
N TYR A 3 7.43 4.34 28.52
CA TYR A 3 6.56 3.25 28.01
C TYR A 3 5.79 3.68 26.74
N ASN A 4 5.10 4.83 26.76
CA ASN A 4 4.37 5.37 25.59
C ASN A 4 5.28 5.60 24.37
N ARG A 5 6.54 6.01 24.56
CA ARG A 5 7.47 6.23 23.44
C ARG A 5 7.88 4.92 22.77
N ARG A 6 8.09 3.85 23.55
CA ARG A 6 8.40 2.51 23.02
C ARG A 6 7.19 1.92 22.31
N GLU A 7 6.00 2.06 22.89
CA GLU A 7 4.74 1.56 22.32
C GLU A 7 4.39 2.25 21.00
N ALA A 8 4.50 3.59 20.93
CA ALA A 8 4.29 4.35 19.69
C ALA A 8 5.32 4.02 18.60
N SER A 9 6.59 3.81 18.97
CA SER A 9 7.62 3.32 18.05
C SER A 9 7.30 1.94 17.50
N TYR A 10 6.78 1.06 18.36
CA TYR A 10 6.44 -0.31 18.00
C TYR A 10 5.23 -0.38 17.07
N ILE A 11 4.20 0.44 17.34
CA ILE A 11 3.00 0.54 16.50
C ILE A 11 3.37 1.02 15.10
N ARG A 12 4.19 2.07 14.97
CA ARG A 12 4.63 2.57 13.65
C ARG A 12 5.43 1.54 12.87
N ALA A 13 6.34 0.83 13.53
CA ALA A 13 7.12 -0.24 12.90
C ALA A 13 6.19 -1.39 12.44
N SER A 14 5.20 -1.75 13.26
CA SER A 14 4.22 -2.79 12.96
C SER A 14 3.32 -2.41 11.76
N GLU A 15 2.87 -1.15 11.70
CA GLU A 15 2.08 -0.63 10.57
C GLU A 15 2.85 -0.67 9.26
N GLN A 16 4.13 -0.29 9.28
CA GLN A 16 5.01 -0.38 8.10
C GLN A 16 5.16 -1.82 7.61
N VAL A 17 5.41 -2.77 8.53
CA VAL A 17 5.52 -4.19 8.18
C VAL A 17 4.21 -4.73 7.61
N LYS A 18 3.07 -4.32 8.17
CA LYS A 18 1.75 -4.73 7.68
C LYS A 18 1.49 -4.20 6.27
N ALA A 19 1.77 -2.93 6.00
CA ALA A 19 1.61 -2.33 4.67
C ALA A 19 2.50 -3.01 3.62
N ILE A 20 3.75 -3.32 3.96
CA ILE A 20 4.66 -4.06 3.09
C ILE A 20 4.09 -5.46 2.80
N LYS A 21 3.61 -6.17 3.82
CA LYS A 21 3.03 -7.50 3.65
C LYS A 21 1.80 -7.49 2.74
N GLU A 22 0.89 -6.54 2.93
CA GLU A 22 -0.30 -6.37 2.09
C GLU A 22 0.04 -6.06 0.62
N PHE A 23 1.07 -5.24 0.40
CA PHE A 23 1.60 -4.96 -0.93
C PHE A 23 2.15 -6.21 -1.63
N TYR A 24 3.00 -6.99 -0.94
CA TYR A 24 3.55 -8.23 -1.50
C TYR A 24 2.46 -9.25 -1.84
N VAL A 25 1.47 -9.43 -0.95
CA VAL A 25 0.33 -10.32 -1.21
C VAL A 25 -0.44 -9.86 -2.45
N SER A 26 -0.68 -8.55 -2.58
CA SER A 26 -1.36 -7.98 -3.75
C SER A 26 -0.57 -8.19 -5.05
N ILE A 27 0.77 -8.05 -5.02
CA ILE A 27 1.63 -8.30 -6.19
C ILE A 27 1.58 -9.77 -6.60
N ILE A 28 1.71 -10.68 -5.64
CA ILE A 28 1.70 -12.12 -5.91
C ILE A 28 0.36 -12.50 -6.55
N LEU A 29 -0.75 -12.02 -5.98
CA LEU A 29 -2.09 -12.25 -6.56
C LEU A 29 -2.21 -11.68 -7.97
N TYR A 30 -1.67 -10.49 -8.22
CA TYR A 30 -1.67 -9.89 -9.56
C TYR A 30 -0.89 -10.74 -10.57
N PHE A 31 0.30 -11.21 -10.22
CA PHE A 31 1.08 -12.08 -11.09
C PHE A 31 0.42 -13.45 -11.35
N ILE A 32 -0.45 -13.92 -10.46
CA ILE A 32 -1.19 -15.18 -10.67
C ILE A 32 -2.47 -14.93 -11.49
N ILE A 33 -3.23 -13.89 -11.15
CA ILE A 33 -4.55 -13.62 -11.72
C ILE A 33 -4.45 -13.06 -13.15
N ILE A 34 -3.49 -12.18 -13.43
CA ILE A 34 -3.35 -11.58 -14.77
C ILE A 34 -3.06 -12.63 -15.86
N PRO A 35 -2.12 -13.58 -15.70
CA PRO A 35 -1.92 -14.65 -16.67
C PRO A 35 -3.15 -15.54 -16.86
N ILE A 36 -3.90 -15.84 -15.79
CA ILE A 36 -5.15 -16.61 -15.88
C ILE A 36 -6.18 -15.85 -16.72
N LEU A 37 -6.33 -14.55 -16.49
CA LEU A 37 -7.23 -13.68 -17.25
C LEU A 37 -6.81 -13.57 -18.71
N ILE A 38 -5.51 -13.41 -19.00
CA ILE A 38 -4.97 -13.40 -20.36
C ILE A 38 -5.23 -14.72 -21.06
N TRP A 39 -5.05 -15.85 -20.37
CA TRP A 39 -5.35 -17.18 -20.90
C TRP A 39 -6.82 -17.34 -21.26
N ILE A 40 -7.73 -16.96 -20.36
CA ILE A 40 -9.18 -16.99 -20.62
C ILE A 40 -9.52 -16.06 -21.78
N ASN A 41 -8.93 -14.88 -21.82
CA ASN A 41 -9.17 -13.91 -22.88
C ASN A 41 -8.82 -14.50 -24.25
N TYR A 42 -7.63 -15.12 -24.36
CA TYR A 42 -7.16 -15.76 -25.58
C TYR A 42 -8.10 -16.89 -26.07
N GLN A 43 -8.74 -17.61 -25.15
CA GLN A 43 -9.65 -18.70 -25.48
C GLN A 43 -11.08 -18.24 -25.83
N THR A 44 -11.53 -17.12 -25.27
CA THR A 44 -12.97 -16.78 -25.28
C THR A 44 -13.32 -15.71 -26.30
N THR A 45 -12.41 -14.78 -26.63
CA THR A 45 -12.78 -13.59 -27.43
C THR A 45 -11.56 -13.01 -28.16
N SER A 46 -11.75 -12.51 -29.39
CA SER A 46 -10.72 -11.76 -30.13
C SER A 46 -10.41 -10.36 -29.57
N PHE A 47 -11.07 -9.95 -28.48
CA PHE A 47 -10.93 -8.64 -27.85
C PHE A 47 -10.20 -8.76 -26.50
N PRO A 48 -9.10 -8.02 -26.29
CA PRO A 48 -8.23 -8.14 -25.11
C PRO A 48 -8.81 -7.45 -23.86
N TRP A 49 -10.03 -7.84 -23.43
CA TRP A 49 -10.66 -7.34 -22.21
C TRP A 49 -9.82 -7.56 -20.93
N ALA A 50 -8.89 -8.51 -20.90
CA ALA A 50 -7.99 -8.73 -19.75
C ALA A 50 -7.08 -7.53 -19.44
N ILE A 51 -6.92 -6.57 -20.38
CA ILE A 51 -6.14 -5.36 -20.17
C ILE A 51 -6.79 -4.39 -19.17
N PHE A 52 -8.13 -4.38 -19.07
CA PHE A 52 -8.83 -3.51 -18.14
C PHE A 52 -8.57 -3.85 -16.67
N PRO A 53 -8.73 -5.12 -16.20
CA PRO A 53 -8.35 -5.50 -14.86
C PRO A 53 -6.83 -5.38 -14.62
N ALA A 54 -5.99 -5.65 -15.64
CA ALA A 54 -4.55 -5.45 -15.53
C ALA A 54 -4.20 -3.98 -15.24
N LEU A 55 -4.75 -3.04 -16.01
CA LEU A 55 -4.49 -1.60 -15.81
C LEU A 55 -5.12 -1.07 -14.52
N GLY A 56 -6.36 -1.48 -14.21
CA GLY A 56 -7.07 -1.04 -13.00
C GLY A 56 -6.40 -1.52 -11.71
N TRP A 57 -6.09 -2.80 -11.61
CA TRP A 57 -5.35 -3.34 -10.44
C TRP A 57 -3.90 -2.92 -10.43
N GLY A 58 -3.25 -2.77 -11.60
CA GLY A 58 -1.90 -2.26 -11.70
C GLY A 58 -1.77 -0.86 -11.09
N PHE A 59 -2.75 0.01 -11.29
CA PHE A 59 -2.78 1.33 -10.67
C PHE A 59 -2.93 1.25 -9.14
N GLY A 60 -3.83 0.39 -8.64
CA GLY A 60 -3.98 0.14 -7.20
C GLY A 60 -2.71 -0.40 -6.54
N LEU A 61 -1.96 -1.25 -7.26
CA LEU A 61 -0.65 -1.74 -6.83
C LEU A 61 0.40 -0.64 -6.74
N VAL A 62 0.41 0.32 -7.67
CA VAL A 62 1.32 1.47 -7.62
C VAL A 62 1.01 2.35 -6.40
N VAL A 63 -0.27 2.60 -6.11
CA VAL A 63 -0.69 3.38 -4.93
C VAL A 63 -0.33 2.68 -3.62
N THR A 64 -0.60 1.38 -3.51
CA THR A 64 -0.25 0.58 -2.31
C THR A 64 1.26 0.40 -2.16
N GLY A 65 2.00 0.27 -3.26
CA GLY A 65 3.46 0.18 -3.24
C GLY A 65 4.15 1.48 -2.81
N MET A 66 3.60 2.63 -3.22
CA MET A 66 4.02 3.94 -2.71
C MET A 66 3.78 4.02 -1.19
N ALA A 67 2.59 3.64 -0.73
CA ALA A 67 2.27 3.61 0.70
C ALA A 67 3.21 2.67 1.50
N ALA A 68 3.51 1.47 0.98
CA ALA A 68 4.40 0.50 1.61
C ALA A 68 5.86 0.98 1.72
N HIS A 69 6.35 1.79 0.79
CA HIS A 69 7.69 2.39 0.84
C HIS A 69 7.77 3.67 1.70
N GLY A 70 6.69 4.05 2.38
CA GLY A 70 6.63 5.28 3.16
C GLY A 70 6.63 6.54 2.30
N ILE A 71 6.22 6.41 1.03
CA ILE A 71 5.88 7.53 0.15
C ILE A 71 4.37 7.61 0.19
N ASN A 72 3.82 8.33 1.18
CA ASN A 72 2.39 8.59 1.19
C ASN A 72 2.02 9.28 -0.14
N PRO A 73 1.20 8.65 -1.01
CA PRO A 73 0.96 9.15 -2.36
C PRO A 73 0.18 10.46 -2.38
N LEU A 74 -0.40 10.87 -1.24
CA LEU A 74 -1.21 12.08 -1.10
C LEU A 74 -0.48 13.20 -0.32
N TRP A 75 0.31 12.86 0.69
CA TRP A 75 0.97 13.85 1.55
C TRP A 75 2.31 13.30 2.06
N GLY A 76 3.40 13.78 1.46
CA GLY A 76 4.76 13.29 1.71
C GLY A 76 5.21 13.35 3.16
N LYS A 77 6.39 12.75 3.44
CA LYS A 77 7.00 12.60 4.78
C LYS A 77 6.98 13.87 5.65
N GLU A 78 6.99 15.05 5.04
CA GLU A 78 6.94 16.33 5.74
C GLU A 78 5.59 16.62 6.39
N TRP A 79 4.48 16.21 5.76
CA TRP A 79 3.15 16.30 6.37
C TRP A 79 3.02 15.33 7.54
N GLU A 80 3.53 14.11 7.38
CA GLU A 80 3.52 13.08 8.42
C GLU A 80 4.31 13.56 9.66
N ARG A 81 5.48 14.16 9.44
CA ARG A 81 6.30 14.78 10.49
C ARG A 81 5.53 15.91 11.19
N LYS A 82 4.89 16.81 10.44
CA LYS A 82 4.05 17.89 10.98
C LYS A 82 2.86 17.35 11.78
N LYS A 83 2.19 16.30 11.31
CA LYS A 83 1.01 15.74 11.98
C LYS A 83 1.37 15.01 13.26
N ILE A 84 2.48 14.28 13.26
CA ILE A 84 3.06 13.69 14.47
C ILE A 84 3.42 14.77 15.48
N GLN A 85 4.02 15.88 15.02
CA GLN A 85 4.34 17.03 15.88
C GLN A 85 3.07 17.67 16.47
N GLU A 86 2.01 17.83 15.67
CA GLU A 86 0.72 18.35 16.09
C GLU A 86 0.04 17.46 17.14
N LEU A 87 0.05 16.14 16.94
CA LEU A 87 -0.54 15.18 17.88
C LEU A 87 0.26 15.11 19.19
N LEU A 88 1.59 15.11 19.11
CA LEU A 88 2.46 15.17 20.29
C LEU A 88 2.26 16.47 21.09
N ASN A 89 2.07 17.60 20.41
CA ASN A 89 1.74 18.87 21.06
C ASN A 89 0.29 18.93 21.59
N LYS A 90 -0.63 18.12 21.07
CA LYS A 90 -2.00 18.01 21.59
C LYS A 90 -2.13 17.07 22.79
N GLU A 91 -1.26 16.07 22.89
CA GLU A 91 -1.28 15.08 23.99
C GLU A 91 -0.28 15.39 25.11
N GLY A 92 0.67 16.30 24.87
CA GLY A 92 1.57 16.84 25.88
C GLY A 92 1.03 18.12 26.52
N PHE A 93 0.21 17.95 27.57
CA PHE A 93 -0.27 18.98 28.52
C PHE A 93 -1.25 20.03 28.00
#